data_AF-A0A6V7MCS0-F1
#
_entry.id   AF-A0A6V7MCS0-F1
#
_cell.length_a   1.000
_cell.length_b   1.000
_cell.length_c   1.000
_cell.angle_alpha   90.00
_cell.angle_beta   90.00
_cell.angle_gamma   90.00
#
_symmetry.space_group_name_H-M   'P 1'
#
loop_
_entity.id
_entity.type
_entity.pdbx_description
1 polymer ?
#
loop_
_entity_poly.entity_id
_entity_poly.type
_entity_poly.pdbx_seq_one_letter_code
_entity_poly.pdbx_strand_id
1 'polypeptide(L)' 'AAGRHQCSYLINLQKGEFLLQGGDPGWLKGLKSFPAKLQNLYEINKILAHRPWLLNTTHIE' A
#
# COMPACT_ATOMS: atom_id res chain seq x y z
N ALA A 1 -3.34 0.62 1.48
CA ALA A 1 -4.54 0.46 2.32
C ALA A 1 -5.56 1.55 2.01
N ALA A 2 -5.37 2.80 2.48
CA ALA A 2 -6.32 3.90 2.24
C ALA A 2 -6.71 4.11 0.75
N GLY A 3 -5.75 3.93 -0.18
CA GLY A 3 -6.00 3.96 -1.63
C GLY A 3 -7.03 2.96 -2.15
N ARG A 4 -7.24 1.81 -1.48
CA ARG A 4 -8.24 0.79 -1.88
C ARG A 4 -9.67 1.29 -1.75
N HIS A 5 -9.91 2.28 -0.89
CA HIS A 5 -11.21 2.90 -0.65
C HIS A 5 -11.23 4.37 -1.05
N GLN A 6 -10.27 4.82 -1.85
CA GLN A 6 -10.14 6.22 -2.30
C GLN A 6 -10.22 7.23 -1.16
N CYS A 7 -9.72 6.87 0.03
CA CYS A 7 -9.75 7.74 1.20
C CYS A 7 -8.68 8.82 1.09
N SER A 8 -9.00 9.92 0.39
CA SER A 8 -8.09 11.02 0.12
C SER A 8 -7.50 11.64 1.38
N TYR A 9 -8.30 11.73 2.45
CA TYR A 9 -7.87 12.22 3.76
C TYR A 9 -6.69 11.41 4.32
N LEU A 10 -6.85 10.09 4.49
CA LEU A 10 -5.79 9.24 5.04
C LEU A 10 -4.59 9.14 4.09
N ILE A 11 -4.82 9.15 2.77
CA ILE A 11 -3.73 9.18 1.78
C ILE A 11 -2.87 10.43 1.96
N ASN A 12 -3.48 11.61 2.07
CA ASN A 12 -2.74 12.86 2.19
C ASN A 12 -2.03 12.98 3.53
N LEU A 13 -2.68 12.57 4.62
CA LEU A 13 -2.06 12.51 5.95
C LEU A 13 -0.81 11.61 5.94
N GLN A 14 -0.94 10.37 5.46
CA GLN A 14 0.17 9.41 5.43
C GLN A 14 1.29 9.81 4.47
N LYS A 15 0.97 10.48 3.34
CA LYS A 15 1.98 11.06 2.45
C LYS A 15 2.80 12.13 3.18
N GLY A 16 2.15 13.01 3.94
CA GLY A 16 2.82 14.03 4.75
C GLY A 16 3.76 13.39 5.77
N GLU A 17 3.24 12.47 6.58
CA GLU A 17 4.03 11.76 7.59
C GLU A 17 5.22 11.00 6.97
N PHE A 18 5.02 10.32 5.84
CA PHE A 18 6.10 9.61 5.16
C PHE A 18 7.26 10.54 4.77
N LEU A 19 6.95 11.73 4.22
CA LEU A 19 7.97 12.71 3.85
C LEU A 19 8.64 13.34 5.09
N LEU A 20 7.87 13.61 6.15
CA LEU A 20 8.40 14.14 7.41
C LEU A 20 9.40 13.20 8.07
N GLN A 21 9.21 11.88 7.93
CA GLN A 21 10.13 10.86 8.42
C GLN A 21 11.31 10.58 7.48
N GLY A 22 11.51 11.40 6.45
CA GLY A 22 12.63 11.26 5.50
C GLY A 22 12.43 10.19 4.43
N GLY A 23 11.18 9.77 4.17
CA GLY A 23 10.86 8.84 3.10
C GLY A 23 11.18 9.41 1.71
N ASP A 24 11.63 8.54 0.79
CA ASP A 24 11.97 8.92 -0.58
C ASP A 24 10.73 9.40 -1.37
N PRO A 25 10.67 10.68 -1.81
CA PRO A 25 9.55 11.21 -2.59
C PRO A 25 9.30 10.45 -3.90
N GLY A 26 10.32 9.77 -4.44
CA GLY A 26 10.21 8.92 -5.62
C GLY A 26 9.15 7.84 -5.49
N TRP A 27 8.90 7.35 -4.27
CA TRP A 27 7.89 6.33 -3.98
C TRP A 27 6.47 6.84 -4.29
N LEU A 28 6.20 8.14 -4.11
CA LEU A 28 4.87 8.71 -4.30
C LEU A 28 4.44 8.80 -5.78
N LYS A 29 5.32 8.43 -6.73
CA LYS A 29 5.06 8.43 -8.17
C LYS A 29 4.22 7.24 -8.64
N GLY A 30 4.02 6.22 -7.80
CA GLY A 30 3.12 5.10 -8.05
C GLY A 30 3.71 3.73 -7.72
N LEU A 31 2.94 2.69 -7.99
CA LEU A 31 3.24 1.31 -7.57
C LEU A 31 4.60 0.76 -8.00
N LYS A 32 5.03 1.13 -9.20
CA LYS A 32 6.30 0.66 -9.77
C LYS A 32 7.52 1.31 -9.13
N SER A 33 7.33 2.37 -8.35
CA SER A 33 8.41 3.16 -7.75
C SER A 33 8.81 2.67 -6.35
N PHE A 34 8.03 1.79 -5.73
CA PHE A 34 8.36 1.19 -4.44
C PHE A 34 9.32 0.00 -4.59
N PRO A 35 10.09 -0.38 -3.55
CA PRO A 35 10.83 -1.63 -3.52
C PRO A 35 9.94 -2.85 -3.72
N ALA A 36 10.47 -3.91 -4.34
CA ALA A 36 9.75 -5.15 -4.65
C ALA A 36 9.01 -5.74 -3.43
N LYS A 37 9.63 -5.68 -2.24
CA LYS A 37 9.02 -6.13 -0.98
C LYS A 37 7.65 -5.49 -0.70
N LEU A 38 7.49 -4.19 -0.97
CA LEU A 38 6.22 -3.48 -0.77
C LEU A 38 5.24 -3.69 -1.93
N GLN A 39 5.74 -3.91 -3.15
CA GLN A 39 4.90 -4.29 -4.29
C GLN A 39 4.22 -5.64 -4.05
N ASN A 40 4.92 -6.60 -3.44
CA ASN A 40 4.36 -7.92 -3.11
C ASN A 40 3.17 -7.83 -2.14
N LEU A 41 3.13 -6.82 -1.27
CA LEU A 41 1.99 -6.58 -0.37
C LEU A 41 0.75 -6.06 -1.10
N TYR A 42 0.85 -5.65 -2.37
CA TYR A 42 -0.28 -5.07 -3.10
C TYR A 42 -1.44 -6.06 -3.22
N GLU A 43 -1.18 -7.31 -3.61
CA GLU A 43 -2.25 -8.30 -3.81
C GLU A 43 -2.91 -8.69 -2.49
N ILE A 44 -2.12 -8.94 -1.44
CA ILE A 44 -2.65 -9.21 -0.08
C ILE A 44 -3.53 -8.05 0.38
N ASN A 45 -3.08 -6.80 0.20
CA ASN A 45 -3.86 -5.61 0.57
C ASN A 45 -5.18 -5.51 -0.21
N LYS A 46 -5.21 -5.97 -1.46
CA LYS A 46 -6.45 -6.06 -2.26
C LYS A 46 -7.45 -7.03 -1.65
N ILE A 47 -6.97 -8.23 -1.32
CA ILE A 47 -7.77 -9.32 -0.76
C ILE A 47 -8.34 -8.87 0.59
N LEU A 48 -7.49 -8.38 1.48
CA LEU A 48 -7.90 -7.91 2.81
C LEU A 48 -8.92 -6.76 2.74
N ALA A 49 -8.76 -5.82 1.81
CA ALA A 49 -9.64 -4.66 1.71
C ALA A 49 -11.04 -4.98 1.16
N HIS A 50 -11.21 -6.08 0.42
CA HIS A 50 -12.44 -6.32 -0.34
C HIS A 50 -13.07 -7.70 -0.11
N ARG A 51 -12.26 -8.75 0.08
CA ARG A 51 -12.69 -10.14 0.20
C ARG A 51 -11.72 -10.95 1.07
N PRO A 52 -11.61 -10.64 2.38
CA PRO A 52 -10.60 -11.23 3.26
C PRO A 52 -10.65 -12.77 3.33
N TRP A 53 -11.83 -13.37 3.13
CA TRP A 53 -12.03 -14.83 3.10
C TRP A 53 -11.33 -15.56 1.93
N LEU A 54 -10.79 -14.84 0.93
CA LEU A 54 -10.02 -15.43 -0.16
C LEU A 54 -8.52 -15.57 0.15
N LEU A 55 -8.06 -15.08 1.31
CA LEU A 55 -6.67 -15.21 1.73
C LEU A 55 -6.34 -16.69 1.99
N ASN A 56 -5.17 -17.13 1.51
CA ASN A 56 -4.66 -18.49 1.69
C ASN A 56 -3.12 -18.49 1.78
N THR A 57 -2.51 -19.65 2.00
CA THR A 57 -1.07 -19.79 2.24
C THR A 57 -0.20 -19.32 1.07
N THR A 58 -0.66 -19.45 -0.18
CA THR A 58 0.10 -19.01 -1.36
C THR A 58 0.25 -17.50 -1.46
N HIS A 59 -0.51 -16.73 -0.66
CA HIS A 59 -0.34 -15.29 -0.56
C HIS A 59 0.64 -14.88 0.54
N ILE A 60 1.08 -15.82 1.39
CA ILE A 60 1.94 -15.57 2.56
C ILE A 60 3.34 -16.15 2.34
N GLU A 61 3.41 -17.32 1.70
CA GLU A 61 4.63 -18.01 1.27
C GLU A 61 5.34 -17.29 0.12
#